data_AF-A0A7K2X6L9-F1
#
_entry.id   AF-A0A7K2X6L9-F1
#
_cell.length_a   1.000
_cell.length_b   1.000
_cell.length_c   1.000
_cell.angle_alpha   90.00
_cell.angle_beta   90.00
_cell.angle_gamma   90.00
#
_symmetry.space_group_name_H-M   'P 1'
#
loop_
_entity.id
_entity.type
_entity.pdbx_description
1 polymer ?
#
loop_
_entity_poly.entity_id
_entity_poly.type
_entity_poly.pdbx_seq_one_letter_code
_entity_poly.pdbx_strand_id
1 'polypeptide(L)'
;MLERDPELAAAAHAVDELVAGAAADGPVRGGILVYRGEAGIGKTTLLDAIHRTARDRCTVLRARGGETLTSVPFHVTRQLLQPALDRFDEEDVRLLFGGHFDLLAPALGLAPPPPPSAAPADPQGVRDGLAKLLGRLADRLRDRPPVLLVDDAHWADAESLAWL
;
A
#
# COMPACT_ATOMS: atom_id res chain seq x y z
N MET A 1 -26.37 10.43 -10.16
CA MET A 1 -25.28 9.47 -9.88
C MET A 1 -24.48 9.12 -11.14
N LEU A 2 -24.73 9.73 -12.31
CA LEU A 2 -24.13 9.35 -13.61
C LEU A 2 -22.70 9.89 -13.89
N GLU A 3 -22.19 10.86 -13.12
CA GLU A 3 -20.91 11.52 -13.45
C GLU A 3 -19.66 10.73 -13.02
N ARG A 4 -19.80 9.53 -12.44
CA ARG A 4 -18.68 8.73 -11.89
C ARG A 4 -18.55 7.32 -12.46
N ASP A 5 -19.41 7.01 -13.43
CA ASP A 5 -19.46 5.70 -14.06
C ASP A 5 -18.14 5.32 -14.75
N PRO A 6 -17.42 6.22 -15.47
CA PRO A 6 -16.17 5.82 -16.10
C PRO A 6 -15.03 5.57 -15.09
N GLU A 7 -14.93 6.37 -14.02
CA GLU A 7 -13.90 6.18 -12.98
C GLU A 7 -14.10 4.89 -12.20
N LEU A 8 -15.35 4.58 -11.87
CA LEU A 8 -15.73 3.33 -11.20
C LEU A 8 -15.55 2.13 -12.13
N ALA A 9 -15.88 2.26 -13.41
CA ALA A 9 -15.66 1.22 -14.40
C ALA A 9 -14.17 0.92 -14.59
N ALA A 10 -13.32 1.95 -14.62
CA ALA A 10 -11.86 1.77 -14.70
C ALA A 10 -11.30 1.03 -13.48
N ALA A 11 -11.74 1.39 -12.27
CA ALA A 11 -11.37 0.65 -11.05
C ALA A 11 -11.89 -0.78 -11.06
N ALA A 12 -13.15 -0.99 -11.44
CA ALA A 12 -13.75 -2.32 -11.51
C ALA A 12 -12.97 -3.22 -12.48
N HIS A 13 -12.68 -2.72 -13.69
CA HIS A 13 -11.88 -3.44 -14.67
C HIS A 13 -10.48 -3.78 -14.14
N ALA A 14 -9.79 -2.84 -13.51
CA ALA A 14 -8.47 -3.10 -12.92
C ALA A 14 -8.51 -4.16 -11.81
N VAL A 15 -9.57 -4.15 -10.98
CA VAL A 15 -9.77 -5.17 -9.94
C VAL A 15 -10.08 -6.53 -10.57
N ASP A 16 -10.90 -6.57 -11.62
CA ASP A 16 -11.26 -7.81 -12.31
C ASP A 16 -10.02 -8.45 -12.95
N GLU A 17 -9.18 -7.66 -13.63
CA GLU A 17 -7.90 -8.11 -14.20
C GLU A 17 -6.94 -8.61 -13.11
N LEU A 18 -6.85 -7.91 -11.98
CA LEU A 18 -6.01 -8.32 -10.85
C LEU A 18 -6.46 -9.67 -10.27
N VAL A 19 -7.76 -9.85 -10.06
CA VAL A 19 -8.33 -11.10 -9.52
C VAL A 19 -8.16 -12.25 -10.51
N ALA A 20 -8.45 -12.02 -11.79
CA ALA A 20 -8.27 -13.02 -12.84
C ALA A 20 -6.79 -13.42 -12.98
N GLY A 21 -5.88 -12.44 -12.93
CA GLY A 21 -4.44 -12.68 -12.97
C GLY A 21 -3.92 -13.45 -11.76
N ALA A 22 -4.41 -13.15 -10.56
CA ALA A 22 -4.02 -13.86 -9.33
C ALA A 22 -4.49 -15.32 -9.31
N ALA A 23 -5.62 -15.62 -9.93
CA ALA A 23 -6.15 -16.98 -10.09
C ALA A 23 -5.41 -17.79 -11.16
N ALA A 24 -4.64 -17.14 -12.04
CA ALA A 24 -3.82 -17.82 -13.04
C ALA A 24 -2.46 -18.21 -12.44
N ASP A 25 -1.92 -19.36 -12.85
CA ASP A 25 -0.58 -19.85 -12.43
C ASP A 25 0.60 -19.03 -13.00
N GLY A 26 0.34 -17.82 -13.48
CA GLY A 26 1.31 -16.94 -14.14
C GLY A 26 1.71 -15.72 -13.29
N PRO A 27 2.62 -14.89 -13.82
CA PRO A 27 2.97 -13.62 -13.17
C PRO A 27 1.75 -12.69 -13.18
N VAL A 28 1.34 -12.27 -11.97
CA VAL A 28 0.25 -11.30 -11.80
C VAL A 28 0.75 -9.93 -12.22
N ARG A 29 0.04 -9.28 -13.13
CA ARG A 29 0.32 -7.88 -13.49
C ARG A 29 -0.51 -6.97 -12.60
N GLY A 30 0.17 -6.13 -11.82
CA GLY A 30 -0.47 -5.02 -11.12
C GLY A 30 -0.70 -3.81 -12.03
N GLY A 31 -1.32 -2.77 -11.46
CA GLY A 31 -1.54 -1.49 -12.14
C GLY A 31 -1.70 -0.37 -11.13
N ILE A 32 -1.60 0.88 -11.63
CA ILE A 32 -1.79 2.09 -10.84
C ILE A 32 -2.88 2.93 -11.51
N LEU A 33 -3.85 3.36 -10.72
CA LEU A 33 -4.89 4.31 -11.13
C LEU A 33 -4.74 5.58 -10.30
N VAL A 34 -4.62 6.73 -10.97
CA VAL A 34 -4.47 8.04 -10.32
C VAL A 34 -5.68 8.90 -10.62
N TYR A 35 -6.44 9.21 -9.57
CA TYR A 35 -7.61 10.10 -9.67
C TYR A 35 -7.23 11.54 -9.33
N ARG A 36 -7.41 12.46 -10.28
CA ARG A 36 -7.13 13.89 -10.12
C ARG A 36 -8.40 14.69 -10.30
N GLY A 37 -8.54 15.76 -9.53
CA GLY A 37 -9.68 16.65 -9.60
C GLY A 37 -9.65 17.66 -8.47
N GLU A 38 -10.52 18.66 -8.53
CA GLU A 38 -10.57 19.75 -7.55
C GLU A 38 -10.88 19.27 -6.13
N ALA A 39 -10.54 20.08 -5.14
CA ALA A 39 -10.95 19.84 -3.76
C ALA A 39 -12.50 19.80 -3.70
N GLY A 40 -13.06 18.86 -2.95
CA GLY A 40 -14.52 18.73 -2.82
C GLY A 40 -15.23 18.00 -3.97
N ILE A 41 -14.56 17.64 -5.08
CA ILE A 41 -15.17 16.85 -6.18
C ILE A 41 -15.55 15.41 -5.78
N GLY A 42 -15.28 15.02 -4.53
CA GLY A 42 -15.68 13.75 -3.93
C GLY A 42 -14.70 12.59 -4.11
N LYS A 43 -13.40 12.84 -4.36
CA LYS A 43 -12.39 11.77 -4.58
C LYS A 43 -12.40 10.71 -3.46
N THR A 44 -12.51 11.14 -2.21
CA THR A 44 -12.72 10.24 -1.06
C THR A 44 -13.93 9.34 -1.24
N THR A 45 -15.09 9.90 -1.60
CA THR A 45 -16.32 9.13 -1.88
C THR A 45 -16.13 8.12 -3.03
N LEU A 46 -15.29 8.44 -4.01
CA LEU A 46 -14.96 7.52 -5.12
C LEU A 46 -14.11 6.35 -4.60
N LEU A 47 -13.05 6.63 -3.84
CA LEU A 47 -12.21 5.59 -3.23
C LEU A 47 -12.99 4.71 -2.24
N ASP A 48 -13.95 5.28 -1.50
CA ASP A 48 -14.86 4.50 -0.64
C ASP A 48 -15.77 3.56 -1.43
N ALA A 49 -16.23 3.99 -2.61
CA ALA A 49 -17.01 3.14 -3.50
C ALA A 49 -16.16 1.99 -4.07
N ILE A 50 -14.93 2.28 -4.50
CA ILE A 50 -13.96 1.27 -4.96
C ILE A 50 -13.63 0.27 -3.85
N HIS A 51 -13.43 0.76 -2.62
CA HIS A 51 -13.21 -0.11 -1.46
C HIS A 51 -14.38 -1.09 -1.27
N ARG A 52 -15.64 -0.61 -1.35
CA ARG A 52 -16.82 -1.48 -1.19
C ARG A 52 -16.91 -2.55 -2.27
N THR A 53 -16.51 -2.28 -3.51
CA THR A 53 -16.57 -3.25 -4.62
C THR A 53 -15.39 -4.23 -4.64
N ALA A 54 -14.24 -3.84 -4.08
CA ALA A 54 -13.03 -4.67 -4.03
C ALA A 54 -12.96 -5.55 -2.77
N ARG A 55 -13.48 -5.09 -1.62
CA ARG A 55 -13.21 -5.70 -0.30
C ARG A 55 -13.62 -7.16 -0.18
N ASP A 56 -14.60 -7.66 -0.94
CA ASP A 56 -15.04 -9.06 -0.84
C ASP A 56 -14.17 -10.01 -1.67
N ARG A 57 -13.37 -9.47 -2.59
CA ARG A 57 -12.55 -10.22 -3.57
C ARG A 57 -11.04 -10.00 -3.39
N CYS A 58 -10.66 -8.89 -2.77
CA CYS A 58 -9.28 -8.47 -2.58
C CYS A 58 -8.97 -8.21 -1.10
N THR A 59 -7.69 -8.12 -0.77
CA THR A 59 -7.22 -7.57 0.51
C THR A 59 -6.99 -6.08 0.33
N VAL A 60 -7.93 -5.23 0.75
CA VAL A 60 -7.81 -3.78 0.54
C VAL A 60 -7.03 -3.14 1.69
N LEU A 61 -5.87 -2.57 1.37
CA LEU A 61 -5.00 -1.83 2.27
C LEU A 61 -5.24 -0.34 2.07
N ARG A 62 -5.55 0.39 3.14
CA ARG A 62 -5.99 1.79 3.04
C ARG A 62 -5.05 2.71 3.78
N ALA A 63 -4.79 3.86 3.19
CA ALA A 63 -4.14 4.97 3.86
C ALA A 63 -4.71 6.29 3.40
N ARG A 64 -4.47 7.33 4.19
CA ARG A 64 -4.79 8.70 3.86
C ARG A 64 -3.62 9.61 4.20
N GLY A 65 -3.24 10.47 3.26
CA GLY A 65 -2.30 11.55 3.53
C GLY A 65 -2.89 12.56 4.53
N GLY A 66 -2.05 13.10 5.39
CA GLY A 66 -2.47 14.05 6.42
C GLY A 66 -1.66 15.32 6.31
N GLU A 67 -2.32 16.47 6.17
CA GLU A 67 -1.65 17.78 6.00
C GLU A 67 -0.58 18.03 7.09
N THR A 68 -0.89 17.69 8.34
CA THR A 68 0.01 17.86 9.49
C THR A 68 1.05 16.75 9.66
N LEU A 69 1.00 15.69 8.84
CA LEU A 69 1.81 14.48 8.97
C LEU A 69 2.77 14.29 7.79
N THR A 70 2.85 15.26 6.87
CA THR A 70 3.78 15.28 5.73
C THR A 70 5.26 15.17 6.13
N SER A 71 5.60 15.56 7.36
CA SER A 71 6.96 15.48 7.92
C SER A 71 7.22 14.23 8.77
N VAL A 72 6.23 13.33 8.90
CA VAL A 72 6.35 12.08 9.66
C VAL A 72 6.70 10.95 8.68
N PRO A 73 7.96 10.46 8.65
CA PRO A 73 8.39 9.50 7.64
C PRO A 73 7.60 8.20 7.71
N PHE A 74 7.30 7.64 6.54
CA PHE A 74 6.59 6.38 6.34
C PHE A 74 5.18 6.33 6.94
N HIS A 75 4.57 7.48 7.23
CA HIS A 75 3.24 7.53 7.84
C HIS A 75 2.19 6.85 6.97
N VAL A 76 2.17 7.11 5.66
CA VAL A 76 1.24 6.47 4.72
C VAL A 76 1.60 4.99 4.52
N THR A 77 2.87 4.64 4.37
CA THR A 77 3.30 3.25 4.24
C THR A 77 2.92 2.40 5.47
N ARG A 78 3.05 2.94 6.69
CA ARG A 78 2.61 2.27 7.93
C ARG A 78 1.13 1.97 7.92
N GLN A 79 0.29 2.95 7.56
CA GLN A 79 -1.16 2.78 7.44
C GLN A 79 -1.51 1.65 6.45
N LEU A 80 -0.78 1.55 5.34
CA LEU A 80 -1.00 0.50 4.34
C LEU A 80 -0.57 -0.88 4.85
N LEU A 81 0.64 -1.00 5.40
CA LEU A 81 1.29 -2.30 5.60
C LEU A 81 1.08 -2.89 6.99
N GLN A 82 1.06 -2.08 8.07
CA GLN A 82 0.92 -2.63 9.43
C GLN A 82 -0.33 -3.50 9.60
N PRO A 83 -1.54 -3.08 9.16
CA PRO A 83 -2.75 -3.91 9.33
C PRO A 83 -2.68 -5.24 8.58
N ALA A 84 -1.89 -5.32 7.50
CA ALA A 84 -1.67 -6.57 6.78
C ALA A 84 -0.67 -7.47 7.53
N LEU A 85 0.38 -6.88 8.11
CA LEU A 85 1.42 -7.59 8.85
C LEU A 85 0.91 -8.13 10.18
N ASP A 86 0.01 -7.43 10.86
CA ASP A 86 -0.63 -7.86 12.12
C ASP A 86 -1.45 -9.16 11.99
N ARG A 87 -1.70 -9.62 10.76
CA ARG A 87 -2.41 -10.88 10.48
C ARG A 87 -1.49 -12.11 10.51
N PHE A 88 -0.18 -11.89 10.58
CA PHE A 88 0.85 -12.92 10.61
C PHE A 88 1.50 -12.96 11.99
N ASP A 89 2.02 -14.11 12.39
CA ASP A 89 2.85 -14.18 13.58
C ASP A 89 4.23 -13.55 13.35
N GLU A 90 4.99 -13.38 14.43
CA GLU A 90 6.31 -12.72 14.36
C GLU A 90 7.28 -13.45 13.43
N GLU A 91 7.25 -14.78 13.39
CA GLU A 91 8.15 -15.58 12.55
C GLU A 91 7.85 -15.36 11.07
N ASP A 92 6.56 -15.40 10.69
CA ASP A 92 6.11 -15.12 9.34
C ASP A 92 6.41 -13.67 8.92
N VAL A 93 6.22 -12.69 9.81
CA VAL A 93 6.60 -11.30 9.55
C VAL A 93 8.10 -11.20 9.27
N ARG A 94 8.96 -11.88 10.05
CA ARG A 94 10.41 -11.88 9.78
C ARG A 94 10.74 -12.51 8.43
N LEU A 95 10.06 -13.60 8.04
CA LEU A 95 10.23 -14.22 6.73
C LEU A 95 9.79 -13.31 5.58
N LEU A 96 8.69 -12.58 5.74
CA LEU A 96 8.20 -11.60 4.76
C LEU A 96 9.24 -10.50 4.52
N PHE A 97 9.90 -10.01 5.56
CA PHE A 97 10.93 -8.98 5.44
C PHE A 97 12.26 -9.55 4.93
N GLY A 98 12.59 -10.78 5.32
CA GLY A 98 13.85 -11.44 4.98
C GLY A 98 15.06 -10.60 5.41
N GLY A 99 16.08 -10.52 4.56
CA GLY A 99 17.30 -9.74 4.83
C GLY A 99 17.12 -8.23 4.98
N HIS A 100 15.91 -7.68 4.82
CA HIS A 100 15.63 -6.25 5.03
C HIS A 100 14.92 -5.99 6.37
N PHE A 101 14.79 -7.00 7.26
CA PHE A 101 14.06 -6.84 8.53
C PHE A 101 14.59 -5.66 9.35
N ASP A 102 15.90 -5.62 9.64
CA ASP A 102 16.48 -4.56 10.48
C ASP A 102 16.40 -3.18 9.81
N LEU A 103 16.32 -3.13 8.49
CA LEU A 103 16.18 -1.89 7.72
C LEU A 103 14.74 -1.35 7.74
N LEU A 104 13.75 -2.24 7.56
CA LEU A 104 12.36 -1.86 7.38
C LEU A 104 11.56 -1.85 8.69
N ALA A 105 11.92 -2.68 9.67
CA ALA A 105 11.15 -2.80 10.92
C ALA A 105 11.03 -1.46 11.66
N PRO A 106 12.09 -0.62 11.77
CA PRO A 106 11.94 0.73 12.34
C PRO A 106 11.09 1.66 11.48
N ALA A 107 11.27 1.61 10.15
CA ALA A 107 10.50 2.41 9.20
C ALA A 107 9.00 2.09 9.28
N LEU A 108 8.65 0.82 9.53
CA LEU A 108 7.28 0.34 9.70
C LEU A 108 6.83 0.31 11.16
N GLY A 109 7.59 0.85 12.11
CA GLY A 109 7.19 0.93 13.52
C GLY A 109 7.10 -0.41 14.26
N LEU A 110 7.70 -1.48 13.71
CA LEU A 110 7.78 -2.81 14.32
C LEU A 110 8.99 -2.97 15.26
N ALA A 111 9.96 -2.06 15.14
CA ALA A 111 11.14 -2.00 15.99
C ALA A 111 11.40 -0.53 16.39
N PRO A 112 12.11 -0.29 17.50
CA PRO A 112 12.51 1.06 17.87
C PRO A 112 13.39 1.69 16.78
N PRO A 113 13.36 3.02 16.63
CA PRO A 113 14.26 3.71 15.72
C PRO A 113 15.72 3.43 16.12
N PRO A 114 16.65 3.36 15.14
CA PRO A 114 18.07 3.22 15.45
C PRO A 114 18.56 4.41 16.29
N PRO A 115 19.60 4.21 17.12
CA PRO A 115 20.15 5.28 17.94
C PRO A 115 20.67 6.43 17.06
N PRO A 116 20.73 7.68 17.58
CA PRO A 116 21.18 8.85 16.81
C PRO A 116 22.59 8.73 16.23
N SER A 117 23.42 7.85 16.79
CA SER A 117 24.79 7.58 16.36
C SER A 117 24.90 6.58 15.20
N ALA A 118 23.80 5.93 14.81
CA ALA A 118 23.78 5.00 13.69
C ALA A 118 23.92 5.76 12.36
N ALA A 119 24.52 5.10 11.37
CA ALA A 119 24.51 5.63 10.01
C ALA A 119 23.05 5.76 9.53
N PRO A 120 22.71 6.82 8.77
CA PRO A 120 21.39 6.94 8.16
C PRO A 120 21.07 5.70 7.30
N ALA A 121 19.81 5.26 7.33
CA ALA A 121 19.35 4.20 6.45
C ALA A 121 19.50 4.64 4.99
N ASP A 122 19.95 3.73 4.11
CA ASP A 122 19.98 3.97 2.68
C ASP A 122 18.55 4.08 2.12
N PRO A 123 18.12 5.25 1.59
CA PRO A 123 16.78 5.42 1.06
C PRO A 123 16.47 4.46 -0.10
N GLN A 124 17.47 4.08 -0.90
CA GLN A 124 17.26 3.11 -1.98
C GLN A 124 17.00 1.72 -1.42
N GLY A 125 17.83 1.26 -0.49
CA GLY A 125 17.64 -0.02 0.20
C GLY A 125 16.27 -0.14 0.89
N VAL A 126 15.76 0.94 1.48
CA VAL A 126 14.41 0.96 2.08
C VAL A 126 13.34 0.76 1.01
N ARG A 127 13.41 1.50 -0.11
CA ARG A 127 12.44 1.35 -1.22
C ARG A 127 12.46 -0.05 -1.83
N ASP A 128 13.65 -0.59 -2.09
CA ASP A 128 13.81 -1.94 -2.62
C ASP A 128 13.30 -2.99 -1.63
N GLY A 129 13.52 -2.76 -0.33
CA GLY A 129 12.99 -3.60 0.74
C GLY A 129 11.46 -3.59 0.77
N LEU A 130 10.83 -2.40 0.72
CA LEU A 130 9.37 -2.26 0.71
C LEU A 130 8.74 -2.91 -0.55
N ALA A 131 9.37 -2.76 -1.71
CA ALA A 131 8.92 -3.42 -2.94
C ALA A 131 8.98 -4.95 -2.83
N LYS A 132 10.07 -5.52 -2.28
CA LYS A 132 10.19 -6.96 -2.03
C LYS A 132 9.18 -7.45 -0.99
N LEU A 133 8.96 -6.67 0.08
CA LEU A 133 7.97 -6.96 1.10
C LEU A 133 6.56 -7.03 0.49
N LEU A 134 6.18 -6.02 -0.30
CA LEU A 134 4.87 -6.00 -0.97
C LEU A 134 4.71 -7.19 -1.93
N GLY A 135 5.76 -7.55 -2.68
CA GLY A 135 5.74 -8.73 -3.55
C GLY A 135 5.49 -10.03 -2.78
N ARG A 136 6.24 -10.28 -1.69
CA ARG A 136 6.04 -11.47 -0.84
C ARG A 136 4.68 -11.47 -0.14
N LEU A 137 4.22 -10.30 0.30
CA LEU A 137 2.90 -10.14 0.89
C LEU A 137 1.81 -10.45 -0.14
N ALA A 138 1.97 -9.99 -1.39
CA ALA A 138 1.04 -10.31 -2.47
C ALA A 138 0.99 -11.81 -2.77
N ASP A 139 2.14 -12.51 -2.72
CA ASP A 139 2.18 -13.97 -2.85
C ASP A 139 1.45 -14.68 -1.71
N ARG A 140 1.62 -14.23 -0.46
CA ARG A 140 0.87 -14.77 0.70
C ARG A 140 -0.63 -14.46 0.63
N LEU A 141 -1.02 -13.39 -0.06
CA LEU A 141 -2.40 -12.94 -0.22
C LEU A 141 -2.99 -13.32 -1.59
N ARG A 142 -2.43 -14.33 -2.28
CA ARG A 142 -2.83 -14.69 -3.65
C ARG A 142 -4.32 -14.97 -3.82
N ASP A 143 -4.96 -15.59 -2.82
CA ASP A 143 -6.40 -15.87 -2.85
C ASP A 143 -7.25 -14.59 -2.85
N ARG A 144 -6.72 -13.49 -2.30
CA ARG A 144 -7.35 -12.18 -2.19
C ARG A 144 -6.30 -11.10 -2.42
N PRO A 145 -5.92 -10.86 -3.69
CA PRO A 145 -4.76 -10.05 -4.03
C PRO A 145 -4.85 -8.65 -3.40
N PRO A 146 -3.70 -8.05 -3.01
CA PRO A 146 -3.72 -6.78 -2.33
C PRO A 146 -4.09 -5.63 -3.27
N VAL A 147 -4.95 -4.72 -2.79
CA VAL A 147 -5.28 -3.44 -3.45
C VAL A 147 -4.96 -2.32 -2.50
N LEU A 148 -4.04 -1.43 -2.89
CA LEU A 148 -3.66 -0.27 -2.09
C LEU A 148 -4.54 0.93 -2.49
N LEU A 149 -5.24 1.51 -1.53
CA LEU A 149 -6.03 2.73 -1.72
C LEU A 149 -5.44 3.85 -0.86
N VAL A 150 -4.89 4.86 -1.52
CA VAL A 150 -4.31 6.04 -0.87
C VAL A 150 -5.17 7.26 -1.20
N ASP A 151 -5.85 7.80 -0.18
CA ASP A 151 -6.57 9.06 -0.29
C ASP A 151 -5.65 10.23 0.07
N ASP A 152 -5.93 11.42 -0.48
CA ASP A 152 -5.15 12.64 -0.26
C ASP A 152 -3.63 12.43 -0.40
N ALA A 153 -3.19 11.66 -1.41
CA ALA A 153 -1.77 11.33 -1.63
C ALA A 153 -0.84 12.54 -1.78
N HIS A 154 -1.39 13.72 -2.12
CA HIS A 154 -0.65 14.98 -2.15
C HIS A 154 -0.20 15.47 -0.76
N TRP A 155 -0.76 14.91 0.32
CA TRP A 155 -0.34 15.09 1.71
C TRP A 155 0.36 13.86 2.29
N ALA A 156 0.81 12.93 1.44
CA ALA A 156 1.67 11.84 1.90
C ALA A 156 3.06 12.38 2.31
N ASP A 157 3.70 11.69 3.24
CA ASP A 157 5.11 11.92 3.54
C ASP A 157 6.00 11.56 2.33
N ALA A 158 7.15 12.22 2.23
CA ALA A 158 8.03 12.12 1.07
C ALA A 158 8.56 10.69 0.86
N GLU A 159 8.85 9.99 1.95
CA GLU A 159 9.37 8.62 1.93
C GLU A 159 8.34 7.62 1.41
N SER A 160 7.08 7.72 1.86
CA SER A 160 5.98 6.90 1.35
C SER A 160 5.71 7.20 -0.12
N LEU A 161 5.68 8.49 -0.51
CA LEU A 161 5.42 8.90 -1.89
C LEU A 161 6.55 8.48 -2.85
N ALA A 162 7.80 8.45 -2.38
CA ALA A 162 8.94 8.00 -3.19
C ALA A 162 8.97 6.48 -3.43
N TRP A 163 8.18 5.71 -2.66
CA TRP A 163 8.01 4.27 -2.81
C TRP A 163 6.79 3.88 -3.65
N LEU A 164 5.67 4.60 -3.49
CA LEU A 164 4.43 4.42 -4.26
C LEU A 164 4.63 4.66 -5.77
#